data_AF-A0A951ZMZ6-F1
#
_entry.id   AF-A0A951ZMZ6-F1
#
_cell.length_a   1.000
_cell.length_b   1.000
_cell.length_c   1.000
_cell.angle_alpha   90.00
_cell.angle_beta   90.00
_cell.angle_gamma   90.00
#
_symmetry.space_group_name_H-M   'P 1'
#
loop_
_entity.id
_entity.type
_entity.pdbx_description
1 polymer ?
#
loop_
_entity_poly.entity_id
_entity_poly.type
_entity_poly.pdbx_seq_one_letter_code
_entity_poly.pdbx_strand_id
1 'polypeptide(L)'
;MSSIFFLYKSDKATIPNYGIFARMAKRFTLSSYKKESLSKRKKLGPFIRYINRRKIPNLSKLIKSIDEQVWKEIDCTKCAICCKHMTPTYTETDIRRISIHLGMTTAAFKKQYLQKDDEEKDWINLYIPCPFLDKNNLCTIYDVRPVDCKGFPHLRHSQWVLQRNVFEANLEYCPATLRMVELLHEKVIKKASKPACESSV
;
A
#
# COMPACT_ATOMS: atom_id res chain seq x y z
N MET A 1 32.28 7.96 32.37
CA MET A 1 30.87 7.90 31.92
C MET A 1 30.48 9.28 31.41
N SER A 2 30.58 9.53 30.11
CA SER A 2 30.14 10.79 29.51
C SER A 2 29.54 10.49 28.14
N SER A 3 28.21 10.54 28.10
CA SER A 3 27.39 10.29 26.92
C SER A 3 27.59 11.39 25.88
N ILE A 4 28.01 10.99 24.69
CA ILE A 4 28.06 11.86 23.51
C ILE A 4 26.64 12.02 22.98
N PHE A 5 26.03 13.18 23.24
CA PHE A 5 24.84 13.67 22.56
C PHE A 5 25.25 14.15 21.16
N PHE A 6 25.04 13.33 20.13
CA PHE A 6 25.13 13.79 18.74
C PHE A 6 23.86 14.58 18.41
N LEU A 7 23.96 15.91 18.47
CA LEU A 7 22.94 16.85 18.02
C LEU A 7 22.83 16.79 16.49
N TYR A 8 21.82 16.07 15.99
CA TYR A 8 21.44 16.12 14.58
C TYR A 8 20.67 17.43 14.33
N LYS A 9 21.36 18.43 13.78
CA LYS A 9 20.76 19.66 13.25
C LYS A 9 19.79 19.28 12.12
N SER A 10 18.51 19.58 12.29
CA SER A 10 17.50 19.45 11.26
C SER A 10 17.57 20.66 10.32
N ASP A 11 18.16 20.51 9.15
CA ASP A 11 18.06 21.51 8.09
C ASP A 11 16.63 21.56 7.55
N LYS A 12 16.02 22.74 7.65
CA LYS A 12 14.67 23.05 7.18
C LYS A 12 14.67 23.08 5.65
N ALA A 13 14.51 21.92 5.02
CA ALA A 13 14.08 21.86 3.63
C ALA A 13 12.60 22.22 3.55
N THR A 14 12.26 23.25 2.78
CA THR A 14 10.89 23.65 2.45
C THR A 14 10.18 22.53 1.68
N ILE A 15 9.40 21.73 2.39
CA ILE A 15 8.56 20.67 1.82
C ILE A 15 7.40 21.33 1.07
N PRO A 16 7.17 21.04 -0.23
CA PRO A 16 6.06 21.59 -0.98
C PRO A 16 4.73 21.18 -0.34
N ASN A 17 3.82 22.15 -0.24
CA ASN A 17 2.54 22.04 0.44
C ASN A 17 1.57 21.12 -0.32
N TYR A 18 1.71 19.80 -0.16
CA TYR A 18 0.76 18.80 -0.64
C TYR A 18 -0.28 18.52 0.44
N GLY A 19 -1.42 19.22 0.34
CA GLY A 19 -2.46 19.42 1.36
C GLY A 19 -3.22 18.20 1.92
N ILE A 20 -2.72 16.97 1.77
CA ILE A 20 -3.29 15.77 2.40
C ILE A 20 -2.47 15.34 3.63
N PHE A 21 -1.14 15.50 3.59
CA PHE A 21 -0.26 15.01 4.66
C PHE A 21 0.24 16.10 5.62
N ALA A 22 0.04 17.38 5.30
CA ALA A 22 0.40 18.51 6.17
C ALA A 22 -0.45 18.63 7.45
N ARG A 23 -1.49 17.80 7.62
CA ARG A 23 -2.33 17.73 8.84
C ARG A 23 -2.02 16.48 9.67
N MET A 24 -0.75 16.19 9.96
CA MET A 24 -0.33 15.19 10.96
C MET A 24 -0.60 15.66 12.40
N ALA A 25 -1.86 15.97 12.72
CA ALA A 25 -2.32 16.25 14.09
C ALA A 25 -3.69 15.65 14.42
N LYS A 26 -4.44 15.17 13.42
CA LYS A 26 -5.66 14.36 13.65
C LYS A 26 -5.29 12.88 13.61
N ARG A 27 -5.75 12.12 14.61
CA ARG A 27 -5.73 10.64 14.57
C ARG A 27 -6.26 10.18 13.22
N PHE A 28 -5.40 9.58 12.41
CA PHE A 28 -5.75 9.02 11.11
C PHE A 28 -6.57 7.75 11.34
N THR A 29 -7.90 7.86 11.31
CA THR A 29 -8.81 6.71 11.49
C THR A 29 -9.28 6.18 10.16
N LEU A 30 -9.56 4.87 10.07
CA LEU A 30 -10.12 4.25 8.87
C LEU A 30 -11.40 4.96 8.41
N SER A 31 -12.29 5.35 9.33
CA SER A 31 -13.54 6.03 8.96
C SER A 31 -13.30 7.38 8.28
N SER A 32 -12.35 8.17 8.80
CA SER A 32 -11.97 9.46 8.22
C SER A 32 -11.35 9.30 6.84
N TYR A 33 -10.49 8.29 6.68
CA TYR A 33 -9.83 7.98 5.40
C TYR A 33 -10.83 7.45 4.36
N LYS A 34 -11.70 6.50 4.75
CA LYS A 34 -12.74 5.95 3.87
C LYS A 34 -13.64 7.04 3.32
N LYS A 35 -14.07 8.00 4.14
CA LYS A 35 -14.92 9.11 3.66
C LYS A 35 -14.23 9.90 2.53
N GLU A 36 -12.95 10.22 2.68
CA GLU A 36 -12.19 10.93 1.65
C GLU A 36 -11.99 10.06 0.41
N SER A 37 -11.53 8.83 0.59
CA SER A 37 -11.27 7.88 -0.51
C SER A 37 -12.52 7.61 -1.35
N LEU A 38 -13.67 7.38 -0.71
CA LEU A 38 -14.96 7.16 -1.38
C LEU A 38 -15.42 8.37 -2.19
N SER A 39 -15.14 9.60 -1.71
CA SER A 39 -15.44 10.82 -2.46
C SER A 39 -14.67 10.89 -3.78
N LYS A 40 -13.42 10.42 -3.78
CA LYS A 40 -12.53 10.39 -4.93
C LYS A 40 -12.80 9.19 -5.84
N ARG A 41 -13.30 8.07 -5.30
CA ARG A 41 -13.59 6.83 -6.03
C ARG A 41 -14.53 7.06 -7.22
N LYS A 42 -15.51 7.95 -7.11
CA LYS A 42 -16.43 8.30 -8.21
C LYS A 42 -15.68 8.78 -9.47
N LYS A 43 -14.61 9.57 -9.27
CA LYS A 43 -13.76 10.07 -10.35
C LYS A 43 -12.72 9.04 -10.81
N LEU A 44 -12.10 8.34 -9.86
CA LEU A 44 -10.96 7.45 -10.13
C LEU A 44 -11.37 6.06 -10.63
N GLY A 45 -12.53 5.54 -10.25
CA GLY A 45 -13.03 4.22 -10.67
C GLY A 45 -13.16 4.08 -12.20
N PRO A 46 -13.82 5.01 -12.92
CA PRO A 46 -13.83 5.01 -14.39
C PRO A 46 -12.43 5.02 -15.01
N PHE A 47 -11.48 5.73 -14.39
CA PHE A 47 -10.11 5.81 -14.87
C PHE A 47 -9.32 4.50 -14.67
N ILE A 48 -9.50 3.82 -13.54
CA ILE A 48 -8.91 2.49 -13.31
C ILE A 48 -9.40 1.51 -14.39
N ARG A 49 -10.71 1.55 -14.71
CA ARG A 49 -11.29 0.75 -15.81
C ARG A 49 -10.72 1.13 -17.18
N TYR A 50 -10.44 2.40 -17.41
CA TYR A 50 -9.83 2.91 -18.64
C TYR A 50 -8.40 2.39 -18.83
N ILE A 51 -7.53 2.50 -17.81
CA ILE A 51 -6.14 2.02 -17.89
C ILE A 51 -6.10 0.52 -18.17
N ASN A 52 -6.96 -0.24 -17.50
CA ASN A 52 -6.94 -1.68 -17.58
C ASN A 52 -7.40 -2.22 -18.96
N ARG A 53 -8.26 -1.48 -19.69
CA ARG A 53 -8.77 -1.87 -21.01
C ARG A 53 -7.90 -1.41 -22.19
N ARG A 54 -7.00 -0.44 -22.00
CA ARG A 54 -6.26 0.19 -23.10
C ARG A 54 -4.77 -0.02 -22.96
N LYS A 55 -4.10 -0.20 -24.09
CA LYS A 55 -2.64 -0.19 -24.15
C LYS A 55 -2.16 1.26 -24.00
N ILE A 56 -1.64 1.60 -22.82
CA ILE A 56 -1.01 2.89 -22.56
C ILE A 56 0.50 2.79 -22.87
N PRO A 57 1.04 3.60 -23.80
CA PRO A 57 2.46 3.61 -24.08
C PRO A 57 3.28 3.96 -22.84
N ASN A 58 4.38 3.24 -22.62
CA ASN A 58 5.31 3.45 -21.50
C ASN A 58 4.68 3.39 -20.10
N LEU A 59 3.54 2.70 -19.95
CA LEU A 59 2.86 2.58 -18.65
C LEU A 59 3.76 1.97 -17.57
N SER A 60 4.60 0.98 -17.89
CA SER A 60 5.52 0.37 -16.91
C SER A 60 6.51 1.36 -16.32
N LYS A 61 7.11 2.18 -17.19
CA LYS A 61 8.07 3.21 -16.78
C LYS A 61 7.38 4.29 -15.96
N LEU A 62 6.16 4.67 -16.35
CA LEU A 62 5.34 5.62 -15.62
C LEU A 62 4.98 5.11 -14.22
N ILE A 63 4.49 3.87 -14.12
CA ILE A 63 4.12 3.23 -12.86
C ILE A 63 5.32 3.15 -11.92
N LYS A 64 6.49 2.71 -12.41
CA LYS A 64 7.70 2.67 -11.59
C LYS A 64 8.07 4.05 -11.02
N SER A 65 8.05 5.08 -11.87
CA SER A 65 8.35 6.45 -11.44
C SER A 65 7.34 7.00 -10.42
N ILE A 66 6.05 6.67 -10.56
CA ILE A 66 5.03 7.10 -9.61
C ILE A 66 5.14 6.30 -8.31
N ASP A 67 5.40 4.99 -8.36
CA ASP A 67 5.58 4.16 -7.17
C ASP A 67 6.72 4.70 -6.28
N GLU A 68 7.87 5.02 -6.88
CA GLU A 68 8.99 5.69 -6.18
C GLU A 68 8.59 7.05 -5.58
N GLN A 69 7.70 7.80 -6.23
CA GLN A 69 7.18 9.06 -5.69
C GLN A 69 6.23 8.83 -4.50
N VAL A 70 5.32 7.87 -4.63
CA VAL A 70 4.32 7.57 -3.59
C VAL A 70 5.01 7.13 -2.30
N TRP A 71 6.02 6.25 -2.37
CA TRP A 71 6.71 5.76 -1.17
C TRP A 71 7.65 6.78 -0.51
N LYS A 72 7.90 7.93 -1.14
CA LYS A 72 8.52 9.09 -0.47
C LYS A 72 7.52 9.88 0.37
N GLU A 73 6.24 9.82 0.01
CA GLU A 73 5.15 10.55 0.67
C GLU A 73 4.41 9.70 1.71
N ILE A 74 4.36 8.37 1.51
CA ILE A 74 3.55 7.45 2.30
C ILE A 74 4.41 6.56 3.20
N ASP A 75 4.13 6.61 4.49
CA ASP A 75 4.67 5.70 5.49
C ASP A 75 3.56 4.78 6.02
N CYS A 76 3.68 3.47 5.75
CA CYS A 76 2.69 2.48 6.14
C CYS A 76 2.56 2.32 7.67
N THR A 77 3.62 2.62 8.43
CA THR A 77 3.64 2.55 9.89
C THR A 77 2.78 3.65 10.53
N LYS A 78 2.47 4.72 9.80
CA LYS A 78 1.60 5.79 10.31
C LYS A 78 0.12 5.39 10.34
N CYS A 79 -0.35 4.58 9.40
CA CYS A 79 -1.75 4.18 9.34
C CYS A 79 -2.01 2.75 9.83
N ALA A 80 -1.21 1.78 9.37
CA ALA A 80 -1.41 0.34 9.55
C ALA A 80 -2.85 -0.14 9.28
N ILE A 81 -3.59 0.52 8.38
CA ILE A 81 -4.99 0.18 8.12
C ILE A 81 -5.13 -1.27 7.62
N CYS A 82 -4.30 -1.69 6.66
CA CYS A 82 -4.35 -3.06 6.15
C CYS A 82 -4.04 -4.07 7.27
N CYS A 83 -3.03 -3.83 8.10
CA CYS A 83 -2.72 -4.71 9.24
C CYS A 83 -3.84 -4.74 10.29
N LYS A 84 -4.68 -3.71 10.39
CA LYS A 84 -5.80 -3.63 11.34
C LYS A 84 -7.10 -4.23 10.84
N HIS A 85 -7.29 -4.32 9.53
CA HIS A 85 -8.62 -4.57 8.94
C HIS A 85 -8.62 -5.58 7.78
N MET A 86 -7.47 -6.08 7.36
CA MET A 86 -7.34 -7.05 6.27
C MET A 86 -6.54 -8.26 6.73
N THR A 87 -6.72 -9.37 6.02
CA THR A 87 -5.94 -10.59 6.20
C THR A 87 -5.06 -10.79 4.97
N PRO A 88 -3.76 -11.05 5.14
CA PRO A 88 -2.92 -11.48 4.03
C PRO A 88 -3.12 -12.97 3.75
N THR A 89 -2.75 -13.40 2.56
CA THR A 89 -2.61 -14.83 2.26
C THR A 89 -1.22 -15.34 2.64
N TYR A 90 -1.16 -16.60 3.06
CA TYR A 90 0.07 -17.29 3.47
C TYR A 90 0.34 -18.48 2.57
N THR A 91 1.49 -18.48 1.91
CA THR A 91 1.98 -19.69 1.22
C THR A 91 2.56 -20.69 2.23
N GLU A 92 2.66 -21.96 1.87
CA GLU A 92 3.36 -22.95 2.72
C GLU A 92 4.84 -22.56 2.98
N THR A 93 5.47 -21.88 2.03
CA THR A 93 6.82 -21.31 2.20
C THR A 93 6.85 -20.20 3.24
N ASP A 94 5.83 -19.33 3.28
CA ASP A 94 5.68 -18.31 4.30
C ASP A 94 5.48 -18.94 5.68
N ILE A 95 4.57 -19.92 5.77
CA ILE A 95 4.26 -20.63 7.01
C ILE A 95 5.51 -21.26 7.61
N ARG A 96 6.30 -21.98 6.80
CA ARG A 96 7.56 -22.58 7.24
C ARG A 96 8.57 -21.53 7.72
N ARG A 97 8.75 -20.45 6.96
CA ARG A 97 9.72 -19.39 7.31
C ARG A 97 9.33 -18.68 8.61
N ILE A 98 8.06 -18.33 8.76
CA ILE A 98 7.55 -17.60 9.92
C ILE A 98 7.54 -18.52 11.16
N SER A 99 7.14 -19.78 11.02
CA SER A 99 7.14 -20.71 12.16
C SER A 99 8.54 -20.93 12.72
N ILE A 100 9.57 -21.06 11.85
CA ILE A 100 10.97 -21.14 12.26
C ILE A 100 11.39 -19.88 13.03
N HIS A 101 11.05 -18.70 12.50
CA HIS A 101 11.36 -17.42 13.16
C HIS A 101 10.71 -17.30 14.55
N LEU A 102 9.51 -17.86 14.72
CA LEU A 102 8.79 -17.86 16.00
C LEU A 102 9.17 -19.03 16.92
N GLY A 103 10.10 -19.91 16.51
CA GLY A 103 10.53 -21.06 17.30
C GLY A 103 9.44 -22.13 17.50
N MET A 104 8.54 -22.32 16.52
CA MET A 104 7.44 -23.28 16.60
C MET A 104 7.28 -24.13 15.33
N THR A 105 6.53 -25.22 15.43
CA THR A 105 6.22 -26.09 14.28
C THR A 105 5.20 -25.42 13.35
N THR A 106 5.20 -25.80 12.07
CA THR A 106 4.21 -25.31 11.09
C THR A 106 2.78 -25.67 11.49
N ALA A 107 2.57 -26.85 12.07
CA ALA A 107 1.27 -27.28 12.57
C ALA A 107 0.79 -26.40 13.73
N ALA A 108 1.67 -26.06 14.69
CA ALA A 108 1.34 -25.14 15.76
C ALA A 108 1.04 -23.73 15.23
N PHE A 109 1.85 -23.24 14.29
CA PHE A 109 1.64 -21.94 13.65
C PHE A 109 0.28 -21.86 12.95
N LYS A 110 -0.07 -22.85 12.13
CA LYS A 110 -1.37 -22.93 11.46
C LYS A 110 -2.50 -22.92 12.47
N LYS A 111 -2.44 -23.79 13.49
CA LYS A 111 -3.47 -23.90 14.53
C LYS A 111 -3.66 -22.60 15.31
N GLN A 112 -2.57 -21.88 15.59
CA GLN A 112 -2.60 -20.69 16.46
C GLN A 112 -2.97 -19.42 15.70
N TYR A 113 -2.54 -19.27 14.44
CA TYR A 113 -2.62 -17.99 13.74
C TYR A 113 -3.43 -18.00 12.45
N LEU A 114 -3.74 -19.18 11.89
CA LEU A 114 -4.30 -19.28 10.54
C LEU A 114 -5.61 -20.07 10.51
N GLN A 115 -6.41 -19.76 9.51
CA GLN A 115 -7.54 -20.57 9.07
C GLN A 115 -7.51 -20.67 7.54
N LYS A 116 -8.21 -21.64 6.97
CA LYS A 116 -8.45 -21.65 5.53
C LYS A 116 -9.63 -20.76 5.21
N ASP A 117 -9.48 -19.94 4.17
CA ASP A 117 -10.58 -19.20 3.57
C ASP A 117 -11.64 -20.17 3.02
N ASP A 118 -12.91 -19.81 3.15
CA ASP A 118 -14.02 -20.70 2.78
C ASP A 118 -14.17 -20.86 1.26
N GLU A 119 -13.81 -19.83 0.49
CA GLU A 119 -13.97 -19.78 -0.95
C GLU A 119 -12.69 -20.27 -1.66
N GLU A 120 -11.56 -19.59 -1.44
CA GLU A 120 -10.32 -19.80 -2.18
C GLU A 120 -9.43 -20.90 -1.56
N LYS A 121 -9.78 -21.38 -0.35
CA LYS A 121 -9.02 -22.37 0.44
C LYS A 121 -7.58 -21.95 0.79
N ASP A 122 -7.25 -20.69 0.61
CA ASP A 122 -5.99 -20.07 1.01
C ASP A 122 -5.86 -19.97 2.52
N TRP A 123 -4.62 -20.00 3.03
CA TRP A 123 -4.36 -19.70 4.43
C TRP A 123 -4.43 -18.20 4.68
N ILE A 124 -5.29 -17.78 5.60
CA ILE A 124 -5.47 -16.39 6.03
C ILE A 124 -5.33 -16.27 7.55
N ASN A 125 -5.20 -15.05 8.06
CA ASN A 125 -5.21 -14.83 9.51
C ASN A 125 -6.51 -15.36 10.14
N LEU A 126 -6.37 -16.03 11.28
CA LEU A 126 -7.48 -16.40 12.16
C LEU A 126 -8.10 -15.18 12.88
N TYR A 127 -7.30 -14.14 13.13
CA TYR A 127 -7.71 -12.95 13.87
C TYR A 127 -7.47 -11.65 13.10
N ILE A 128 -8.36 -10.70 13.32
CA ILE A 128 -8.22 -9.29 12.91
C ILE A 128 -8.39 -8.43 14.17
N PRO A 129 -7.51 -7.46 14.47
CA PRO A 129 -6.28 -7.08 13.77
C PRO A 129 -5.23 -8.19 13.62
N CYS A 130 -4.27 -7.99 12.72
CA CYS A 130 -3.16 -8.91 12.51
C CYS A 130 -2.45 -9.25 13.83
N PRO A 131 -2.24 -10.53 14.16
CA PRO A 131 -1.63 -10.94 15.43
C PRO A 131 -0.18 -10.49 15.58
N PHE A 132 0.48 -10.09 14.48
CA PHE A 132 1.85 -9.59 14.46
C PHE A 132 1.93 -8.06 14.43
N LEU A 133 0.82 -7.34 14.63
CA LEU A 133 0.80 -5.89 14.71
C LEU A 133 0.94 -5.44 16.18
N ASP A 134 1.94 -4.62 16.46
CA ASP A 134 2.14 -4.07 17.80
C ASP A 134 1.33 -2.77 18.04
N LYS A 135 1.40 -2.26 19.27
CA LYS A 135 0.71 -1.02 19.69
C LYS A 135 1.21 0.25 18.99
N ASN A 136 2.39 0.19 18.37
CA ASN A 136 3.05 1.29 17.66
C ASN A 136 2.86 1.20 16.13
N ASN A 137 1.96 0.33 15.66
CA ASN A 137 1.73 0.04 14.23
C ASN A 137 2.92 -0.63 13.52
N LEU A 138 3.82 -1.27 14.26
CA LEU A 138 4.96 -2.00 13.71
C LEU A 138 4.66 -3.49 13.65
N CYS A 139 5.17 -4.14 12.61
CA CYS A 139 5.05 -5.58 12.44
C CYS A 139 6.16 -6.28 13.21
N THR A 140 5.81 -7.17 14.14
CA THR A 140 6.78 -7.92 14.95
C THR A 140 7.54 -8.97 14.15
N ILE A 141 7.05 -9.33 12.96
CA ILE A 141 7.70 -10.28 12.04
C ILE A 141 8.10 -9.64 10.71
N TYR A 142 8.37 -8.32 10.68
CA TYR A 142 8.50 -7.54 9.44
C TYR A 142 9.42 -8.21 8.40
N ASP A 143 10.59 -8.70 8.78
CA ASP A 143 11.57 -9.27 7.84
C ASP A 143 11.10 -10.59 7.20
N VAL A 144 10.35 -11.38 7.97
CA VAL A 144 9.82 -12.69 7.54
C VAL A 144 8.34 -12.64 7.15
N ARG A 145 7.72 -11.44 7.09
CA ARG A 145 6.30 -11.26 6.75
C ARG A 145 5.93 -11.96 5.43
N PRO A 146 4.66 -12.38 5.25
CA PRO A 146 4.21 -13.08 4.05
C PRO A 146 4.54 -12.34 2.76
N VAL A 147 4.71 -13.07 1.66
CA VAL A 147 4.94 -12.45 0.33
C VAL A 147 3.83 -11.47 -0.01
N ASP A 148 2.59 -11.79 0.36
CA ASP A 148 1.45 -10.91 0.18
C ASP A 148 1.62 -9.56 0.90
N CYS A 149 1.98 -9.58 2.19
CA CYS A 149 2.33 -8.36 2.94
C CYS A 149 3.55 -7.60 2.36
N LYS A 150 4.52 -8.30 1.77
CA LYS A 150 5.68 -7.65 1.10
C LYS A 150 5.26 -6.97 -0.20
N GLY A 151 4.29 -7.55 -0.90
CA GLY A 151 3.77 -7.06 -2.16
C GLY A 151 2.73 -5.95 -2.02
N PHE A 152 2.02 -5.87 -0.88
CA PHE A 152 0.92 -4.93 -0.67
C PHE A 152 1.34 -3.45 -0.86
N PRO A 153 0.54 -2.62 -1.55
CA PRO A 153 -0.79 -2.88 -2.11
C PRO A 153 -0.76 -3.31 -3.59
N HIS A 154 0.31 -3.99 -3.99
CA HIS A 154 0.50 -4.63 -5.30
C HIS A 154 0.56 -3.65 -6.48
N LEU A 155 1.24 -2.51 -6.30
CA LEU A 155 1.31 -1.42 -7.30
C LEU A 155 2.21 -1.69 -8.52
N ARG A 156 2.73 -2.92 -8.71
CA ARG A 156 3.67 -3.21 -9.81
C ARG A 156 2.96 -3.31 -11.16
N HIS A 157 3.64 -2.92 -12.25
CA HIS A 157 3.03 -2.79 -13.59
C HIS A 157 2.23 -4.01 -14.06
N SER A 158 2.77 -5.23 -13.90
CA SER A 158 2.08 -6.46 -14.34
C SER A 158 0.73 -6.66 -13.63
N GLN A 159 0.56 -6.09 -12.44
CA GLN A 159 -0.61 -6.27 -11.60
C GLN A 159 -1.74 -5.31 -12.02
N TRP A 160 -1.46 -4.11 -12.53
CA TRP A 160 -2.48 -3.13 -12.97
C TRP A 160 -3.38 -3.62 -14.09
N VAL A 161 -2.86 -4.46 -14.97
CA VAL A 161 -3.62 -5.05 -16.08
C VAL A 161 -4.48 -6.22 -15.60
N LEU A 162 -4.07 -6.92 -14.54
CA LEU A 162 -4.69 -8.18 -14.10
C LEU A 162 -5.56 -8.05 -12.83
N GLN A 163 -5.32 -7.06 -11.99
CA GLN A 163 -5.86 -6.99 -10.62
C GLN A 163 -6.71 -5.74 -10.37
N ARG A 164 -7.53 -5.33 -11.36
CA ARG A 164 -8.39 -4.15 -11.26
C ARG A 164 -9.19 -4.08 -9.95
N ASN A 165 -9.89 -5.17 -9.64
CA ASN A 165 -10.80 -5.24 -8.49
C ASN A 165 -10.02 -5.06 -7.19
N VAL A 166 -8.78 -5.57 -7.12
CA VAL A 166 -7.87 -5.40 -5.99
C VAL A 166 -7.52 -3.92 -5.80
N PHE A 167 -7.16 -3.19 -6.85
CA PHE A 167 -6.87 -1.75 -6.72
C PHE A 167 -8.10 -0.95 -6.31
N GLU A 168 -9.26 -1.24 -6.91
CA GLU A 168 -10.51 -0.54 -6.58
C GLU A 168 -10.89 -0.77 -5.12
N ALA A 169 -10.73 -1.99 -4.60
CA ALA A 169 -10.93 -2.30 -3.18
C ALA A 169 -9.88 -1.60 -2.30
N ASN A 170 -8.61 -1.66 -2.69
CA ASN A 170 -7.49 -1.09 -1.92
C ASN A 170 -7.52 0.44 -1.83
N LEU A 171 -8.25 1.15 -2.70
CA LEU A 171 -8.50 2.59 -2.53
C LEU A 171 -9.04 2.90 -1.12
N GLU A 172 -9.91 2.06 -0.57
CA GLU A 172 -10.53 2.28 0.75
C GLU A 172 -9.61 1.94 1.93
N TYR A 173 -8.52 1.22 1.68
CA TYR A 173 -7.65 0.67 2.73
C TYR A 173 -6.20 1.18 2.67
N CYS A 174 -5.75 1.72 1.54
CA CYS A 174 -4.36 2.10 1.34
C CYS A 174 -4.21 3.50 0.74
N PRO A 175 -3.65 4.47 1.52
CA PRO A 175 -3.30 5.79 1.01
C PRO A 175 -2.34 5.76 -0.19
N ALA A 176 -1.43 4.79 -0.24
CA ALA A 176 -0.52 4.63 -1.38
C ALA A 176 -1.28 4.28 -2.66
N THR A 177 -2.28 3.38 -2.59
CA THR A 177 -3.12 3.06 -3.75
C THR A 177 -3.90 4.27 -4.24
N LEU A 178 -4.52 5.03 -3.34
CA LEU A 178 -5.23 6.26 -3.71
C LEU A 178 -4.30 7.25 -4.42
N ARG A 179 -3.15 7.55 -3.81
CA ARG A 179 -2.17 8.51 -4.35
C ARG A 179 -1.62 8.08 -5.70
N MET A 180 -1.33 6.79 -5.85
CA MET A 180 -0.87 6.19 -7.11
C MET A 180 -1.89 6.40 -8.23
N VAL A 181 -3.18 6.14 -7.97
CA VAL A 181 -4.24 6.33 -8.97
C VAL A 181 -4.46 7.80 -9.31
N GLU A 182 -4.36 8.71 -8.34
CA GLU A 182 -4.42 10.16 -8.58
C GLU A 182 -3.31 10.63 -9.54
N LEU A 183 -2.06 10.25 -9.26
CA LEU A 183 -0.90 10.62 -10.07
C LEU A 183 -0.96 10.01 -11.47
N LEU A 184 -1.42 8.75 -11.58
CA LEU A 184 -1.67 8.12 -12.87
C LEU A 184 -2.75 8.87 -13.64
N HIS A 185 -3.86 9.23 -12.98
CA HIS A 185 -4.97 9.97 -13.60
C HIS A 185 -4.47 11.30 -14.16
N GLU A 186 -3.69 12.04 -13.38
CA GLU A 186 -3.10 13.30 -13.82
C GLU A 186 -2.19 13.11 -15.04
N LYS A 187 -1.27 12.16 -15.01
CA LYS A 187 -0.27 11.99 -16.08
C LYS A 187 -0.84 11.37 -17.35
N VAL A 188 -1.87 10.53 -17.26
CA VAL A 188 -2.50 9.89 -18.42
C VAL A 188 -3.57 10.79 -19.04
N ILE A 189 -4.48 11.34 -18.24
CA ILE A 189 -5.60 12.14 -18.77
C ILE A 189 -5.16 13.55 -19.18
N LYS A 190 -4.30 14.25 -18.40
CA LYS A 190 -3.82 15.59 -18.81
C LYS A 190 -2.94 15.54 -20.06
N LYS A 191 -2.23 14.43 -20.28
CA LYS A 191 -1.44 14.23 -21.50
C LYS A 191 -2.32 13.97 -22.72
N ALA A 192 -3.50 13.35 -22.54
CA ALA A 192 -4.48 13.18 -23.60
C ALA A 192 -5.23 14.48 -23.96
N SER A 193 -5.34 15.43 -23.02
CA SER A 193 -5.99 16.73 -23.25
C SER A 193 -5.05 17.83 -23.76
N LYS A 194 -3.74 17.57 -23.86
CA LYS A 194 -2.79 18.54 -24.42
C LYS A 194 -2.77 18.34 -25.95
N PRO A 195 -3.19 19.33 -26.78
CA PRO A 195 -3.12 19.19 -28.22
C PRO A 195 -1.67 18.96 -28.65
N ALA A 196 -1.45 18.14 -29.68
CA ALA A 196 -0.15 17.69 -30.17
C ALA A 196 0.72 18.81 -30.81
N CYS A 197 0.45 20.07 -30.50
CA CYS A 197 1.14 21.24 -31.03
C CYS A 197 2.08 21.81 -29.95
N GLU A 198 3.00 20.99 -29.45
CA GLU A 198 4.12 21.45 -28.61
C GLU A 198 5.24 20.41 -28.71
N SER A 199 5.67 20.17 -29.95
CA SER A 199 6.94 19.53 -30.27
C SER A 199 7.58 20.31 -31.42
N SER A 200 8.18 21.44 -31.07
CA SER A 200 9.16 22.17 -31.90
C SER A 200 9.83 23.17 -30.98
N VAL A 201 11.08 22.93 -30.60
CA VAL A 201 12.27 23.69 -31.04
C VAL A 201 13.49 22.80 -30.81
#